data_AF-A0A9X2DWB3-F1
#
_entry.id   AF-A0A9X2DWB3-F1
#
_cell.length_a   1.000
_cell.length_b   1.000
_cell.length_c   1.000
_cell.angle_alpha   90.00
_cell.angle_beta   90.00
_cell.angle_gamma   90.00
#
_symmetry.space_group_name_H-M   'P 1'
#
loop_
_entity.id
_entity.type
_entity.pdbx_description
1 polymer ?
#
loop_
_entity_poly.entity_id
_entity_poly.type
_entity_poly.pdbx_seq_one_letter_code
_entity_poly.pdbx_strand_id
1 'polypeptide(L)'
;MGQLIYGSSDVYEFEDRVLAHVQAVVGRKLRRQETFYLSWVKPVESGSGRVTVWISPHIPLQFYFVGGRPPRLNDLWLREMLATAHGDRGVVVTREPESSAVPEPPRP
;
A
#
# COMPACT_ATOMS: atom_id res chain seq x y z
N MET A 1 -1.76 2.14 -13.92
CA MET A 1 -2.07 0.81 -13.36
C MET A 1 -0.75 0.08 -13.27
N GLY A 2 -0.39 -0.35 -12.07
CA GLY A 2 0.89 -0.95 -11.75
C GLY A 2 0.69 -2.33 -11.15
N GLN A 3 1.78 -3.08 -11.04
CA GLN A 3 1.76 -4.47 -10.60
C GLN A 3 2.68 -4.67 -9.40
N LEU A 4 2.16 -5.35 -8.38
CA LEU A 4 2.92 -5.98 -7.32
C LEU A 4 3.16 -7.43 -7.72
N ILE A 5 4.41 -7.80 -7.92
CA ILE A 5 4.81 -9.16 -8.28
C ILE A 5 5.52 -9.77 -7.07
N TYR A 6 5.01 -10.88 -6.57
CA TYR A 6 5.53 -11.57 -5.40
C TYR A 6 5.90 -13.02 -5.73
N GLY A 7 7.13 -13.42 -5.43
CA GLY A 7 7.62 -14.74 -5.78
C GLY A 7 7.71 -14.95 -7.30
N SER A 8 7.34 -16.14 -7.77
CA SER A 8 7.53 -16.55 -9.17
C SER A 8 6.32 -16.27 -10.08
N SER A 9 5.11 -16.19 -9.53
CA SER A 9 3.89 -16.21 -10.36
C SER A 9 2.76 -15.29 -9.88
N ASP A 10 2.81 -14.80 -8.64
CA ASP A 10 1.70 -14.01 -8.10
C ASP A 10 1.83 -12.55 -8.55
N VAL A 11 0.86 -12.11 -9.35
CA VAL A 11 0.76 -10.74 -9.86
C VAL A 11 -0.53 -10.10 -9.36
N TYR A 12 -0.40 -8.96 -8.71
CA TYR A 12 -1.53 -8.20 -8.18
C TYR A 12 -1.55 -6.79 -8.77
N GLU A 13 -2.69 -6.41 -9.35
CA GLU A 13 -2.87 -5.10 -9.96
C GLU A 13 -3.31 -4.07 -8.93
N PHE A 14 -2.71 -2.88 -9.03
CA PHE A 14 -3.03 -1.72 -8.21
C PHE A 14 -3.07 -0.47 -9.08
N GLU A 15 -3.80 0.56 -8.63
CA GLU A 15 -3.58 1.91 -9.14
C GLU A 15 -2.16 2.37 -8.78
N ASP A 16 -1.49 3.10 -9.68
CA ASP A 16 -0.09 3.51 -9.49
C ASP A 16 0.11 4.29 -8.19
N ARG A 17 -0.88 5.13 -7.85
CA ARG A 17 -0.85 5.90 -6.60
C ARG A 17 -0.87 4.98 -5.38
N VAL A 18 -1.77 4.00 -5.35
CA VAL A 18 -1.83 3.01 -4.26
C VAL A 18 -0.51 2.21 -4.20
N LEU A 19 -0.03 1.72 -5.35
CA LEU A 19 1.19 0.91 -5.44
C LEU A 19 2.42 1.66 -4.91
N ALA A 20 2.55 2.96 -5.20
CA ALA A 20 3.64 3.79 -4.70
C ALA A 20 3.64 3.86 -3.16
N HIS A 21 2.47 3.95 -2.54
CA HIS A 21 2.36 3.97 -1.09
C HIS A 21 2.64 2.58 -0.49
N VAL A 22 2.13 1.51 -1.11
CA VAL A 22 2.44 0.14 -0.72
C VAL A 22 3.95 -0.10 -0.78
N GLN A 23 4.62 0.31 -1.85
CA GLN A 23 6.08 0.21 -2.00
C GLN A 23 6.82 0.91 -0.84
N ALA A 24 6.40 2.12 -0.48
CA ALA A 24 7.02 2.87 0.61
C ALA A 24 6.86 2.17 1.97
N VAL A 25 5.65 1.69 2.29
CA VAL A 25 5.33 1.00 3.55
C VAL A 25 6.05 -0.36 3.63
N VAL A 26 5.94 -1.16 2.58
CA VAL A 26 6.58 -2.48 2.49
C VAL A 26 8.10 -2.34 2.57
N GLY A 27 8.68 -1.42 1.80
CA GLY A 27 10.12 -1.14 1.84
C GLY A 27 10.62 -0.66 3.21
N ARG A 28 9.78 0.05 3.98
CA ARG A 28 10.12 0.44 5.36
C ARG A 28 10.19 -0.77 6.30
N LYS A 29 9.26 -1.73 6.19
CA LYS A 29 9.24 -2.96 7.02
C LYS A 29 10.33 -3.95 6.62
N LEU A 30 10.53 -4.17 5.32
CA LEU A 30 11.58 -5.07 4.80
C LEU A 30 13.00 -4.60 5.16
N ARG A 31 13.24 -3.28 5.21
CA ARG A 31 14.52 -2.72 5.70
C ARG A 31 14.81 -3.08 7.17
N ARG A 32 13.79 -3.42 7.95
CA ARG A 32 13.90 -3.90 9.33
C ARG A 32 13.88 -5.42 9.45
N GLN A 33 13.94 -6.14 8.32
CA GLN A 33 13.81 -7.60 8.26
C GLN A 33 12.51 -8.12 8.88
N GLU A 34 11.46 -7.29 8.90
CA GLU A 34 10.16 -7.67 9.43
C GLU A 34 9.40 -8.51 8.40
N THR A 35 8.85 -9.63 8.86
CA THR A 35 7.87 -10.43 8.12
C THR A 35 6.47 -10.01 8.53
N PHE A 36 5.55 -9.83 7.57
CA PHE A 36 4.22 -9.30 7.86
C PHE A 36 3.16 -9.70 6.82
N TYR A 37 1.89 -9.62 7.18
CA TYR A 37 0.79 -9.73 6.22
C TYR A 37 0.53 -8.38 5.53
N LEU A 38 0.32 -8.41 4.21
CA LEU A 38 -0.20 -7.29 3.42
C LEU A 38 -1.62 -7.66 2.95
N SER A 39 -2.62 -6.89 3.35
CA SER A 39 -4.02 -7.18 3.06
C SER A 39 -4.71 -6.02 2.34
N TRP A 40 -5.59 -6.33 1.39
CA TRP A 40 -6.44 -5.34 0.72
C TRP A 40 -7.78 -5.94 0.29
N VAL A 41 -8.75 -5.07 0.05
CA VAL A 41 -10.07 -5.45 -0.46
C VAL A 41 -10.04 -5.34 -1.98
N LYS A 42 -10.50 -6.39 -2.67
CA LYS A 42 -10.72 -6.36 -4.11
C LYS A 42 -12.01 -5.61 -4.44
N PRO A 43 -12.01 -4.72 -5.44
CA PRO A 43 -13.23 -4.12 -5.95
C PRO A 43 -14.25 -5.19 -6.38
N VAL A 44 -15.53 -4.82 -6.36
CA VAL A 44 -16.62 -5.73 -6.76
C VAL A 44 -16.45 -6.14 -8.21
N GLU A 45 -15.96 -5.25 -9.08
CA GLU A 45 -15.69 -5.53 -10.49
C GLU A 45 -14.63 -6.62 -10.69
N SER A 46 -13.75 -6.84 -9.72
CA SER A 46 -12.68 -7.84 -9.76
C SER A 46 -13.00 -9.11 -8.96
N GLY A 47 -14.27 -9.33 -8.65
CA GLY A 47 -14.77 -10.56 -8.02
C GLY A 47 -15.08 -10.45 -6.53
N SER A 48 -15.00 -9.26 -5.91
CA SER A 48 -15.31 -8.97 -4.50
C SER A 48 -14.63 -9.90 -3.47
N GLY A 49 -13.78 -9.36 -2.61
CA GLY A 49 -13.19 -10.17 -1.55
C GLY A 49 -12.03 -9.49 -0.84
N ARG A 50 -11.32 -10.25 -0.01
CA ARG A 50 -10.10 -9.82 0.65
C ARG A 50 -8.94 -10.67 0.17
N VAL A 51 -7.86 -10.03 -0.26
CA VAL A 51 -6.59 -10.69 -0.55
C VAL A 51 -5.64 -10.37 0.58
N THR A 52 -4.94 -11.39 1.08
CA THR A 52 -3.90 -11.25 2.09
C THR A 52 -2.68 -12.03 1.61
N VAL A 53 -1.55 -11.35 1.50
CA VAL A 53 -0.26 -11.93 1.11
C VAL A 53 0.68 -11.89 2.29
N TRP A 54 1.42 -12.97 2.52
CA TRP A 54 2.46 -13.02 3.53
C TRP A 54 3.79 -12.54 2.91
N ILE A 55 4.32 -11.42 3.39
CA ILE A 55 5.53 -10.78 2.86
C ILE A 55 6.73 -11.10 3.75
N SER A 56 7.79 -11.61 3.13
CA SER A 56 9.06 -11.98 3.77
C SER A 56 10.26 -11.38 3.04
N PRO A 57 11.34 -10.96 3.73
CA PRO A 57 12.55 -10.45 3.09
C PRO A 57 13.30 -11.49 2.24
N HIS A 58 12.94 -12.77 2.34
CA HIS A 58 13.58 -13.86 1.59
C HIS A 58 12.88 -14.21 0.27
N ILE A 59 11.76 -13.57 -0.04
CA ILE A 59 11.00 -13.82 -1.27
C ILE A 59 11.17 -12.61 -2.20
N PRO A 60 11.52 -12.82 -3.48
CA PRO A 60 11.61 -11.73 -4.45
C PRO A 60 10.30 -10.94 -4.52
N LEU A 61 10.43 -9.62 -4.48
CA LEU A 61 9.33 -8.68 -4.57
C LEU A 61 9.65 -7.57 -5.55
N GLN A 62 8.77 -7.36 -6.52
CA GLN A 62 8.91 -6.34 -7.55
C GLN A 62 7.69 -5.44 -7.59
N PHE A 63 7.95 -4.14 -7.74
CA PHE A 63 6.95 -3.11 -7.99
C PHE A 63 7.14 -2.62 -9.42
N TYR A 64 6.18 -2.89 -10.29
CA TYR A 64 6.22 -2.49 -11.69
C TYR A 64 5.22 -1.37 -11.95
N PHE A 65 5.71 -0.25 -12.49
CA PHE A 65 4.90 0.91 -12.86
C PHE A 65 4.97 1.11 -14.37
N VAL A 66 3.80 1.27 -15.01
CA VAL A 66 3.72 1.47 -16.46
C VAL A 66 4.09 2.91 -16.85
N GLY A 67 3.94 3.87 -15.94
CA GLY A 67 4.26 5.29 -16.15
C GLY A 67 5.65 5.69 -15.63
N GLY A 68 6.28 6.68 -16.28
CA GLY A 68 7.63 7.15 -15.93
C GLY A 68 7.73 8.13 -14.77
N ARG A 69 6.62 8.77 -14.35
CA ARG A 69 6.64 9.74 -13.25
C ARG A 69 6.14 9.09 -11.96
N PRO A 70 6.97 9.00 -10.90
CA PRO A 70 6.51 8.47 -9.62
C PRO A 70 5.41 9.35 -9.03
N PRO A 71 4.29 8.77 -8.55
CA PRO A 71 3.25 9.50 -7.84
C PRO A 71 3.81 10.18 -6.59
N ARG A 72 3.28 11.37 -6.24
CA ARG A 72 3.58 12.00 -4.96
C ARG A 72 2.97 11.17 -3.82
N LEU A 73 3.76 10.92 -2.78
CA LEU A 73 3.32 10.22 -1.58
C LEU A 73 2.59 11.18 -0.64
N ASN A 74 1.58 10.65 0.06
CA ASN A 74 0.82 11.30 1.10
C ASN A 74 1.27 10.77 2.46
N ASP A 75 1.91 11.64 3.25
CA ASP A 75 2.49 11.26 4.54
C ASP A 75 1.44 10.84 5.58
N LEU A 76 0.22 11.37 5.51
CA LEU A 76 -0.88 10.92 6.38
C LEU A 76 -1.24 9.47 6.04
N TRP A 77 -1.38 9.17 4.75
CA TRP A 77 -1.72 7.82 4.30
C TRP A 77 -0.64 6.80 4.67
N LEU A 78 0.63 7.14 4.49
CA LEU A 78 1.74 6.28 4.90
C LEU A 78 1.70 5.98 6.41
N ARG A 79 1.44 7.00 7.23
CA ARG A 79 1.34 6.84 8.69
C ARG A 79 0.17 5.94 9.07
N GLU A 80 -0.99 6.11 8.45
CA GLU A 80 -2.17 5.27 8.72
C GLU A 80 -1.92 3.81 8.34
N MET A 81 -1.38 3.54 7.15
CA MET A 81 -1.03 2.17 6.75
C MET A 81 0.03 1.55 7.65
N LEU A 82 1.05 2.31 8.05
CA LEU A 82 2.05 1.83 9.01
C LEU A 82 1.46 1.56 10.39
N ALA A 83 0.48 2.36 10.83
CA ALA A 83 -0.22 2.14 12.09
C ALA A 83 -0.99 0.82 12.09
N THR A 84 -1.58 0.41 10.96
CA THR A 84 -2.25 -0.91 10.85
C THR A 84 -1.28 -2.07 11.03
N ALA A 85 0.00 -1.88 10.68
CA ALA A 85 1.03 -2.91 10.75
C ALA A 85 1.37 -3.40 12.16
N HIS A 86 0.87 -2.73 13.20
CA HIS A 86 1.06 -3.11 14.60
C HIS A 86 -0.01 -4.10 15.11
N GLY A 87 -1.07 -4.38 14.35
CA GLY A 87 -2.09 -5.35 14.71
C GLY A 87 -1.91 -6.72 14.02
N ASP A 88 -2.65 -7.72 14.50
CA ASP A 88 -2.60 -9.11 13.99
C ASP A 88 -2.91 -9.25 12.49
N ARG A 89 -3.57 -8.25 11.90
CA ARG A 89 -3.95 -8.22 10.47
C ARG A 89 -2.82 -7.78 9.54
N GLY A 90 -1.69 -7.32 10.09
CA GLY A 90 -0.57 -6.76 9.33
C GLY A 90 -0.90 -5.42 8.66
N VAL A 91 -0.17 -5.08 7.60
CA VAL A 91 -0.39 -3.88 6.81
C VAL A 91 -1.68 -4.01 6.02
N VAL A 92 -2.62 -3.09 6.22
CA VAL A 92 -3.86 -3.00 5.45
C VAL A 92 -3.76 -1.85 4.47
N VAL A 93 -3.94 -2.13 3.17
CA VAL A 93 -4.02 -1.12 2.13
C VAL A 93 -5.40 -0.46 2.22
N THR A 94 -5.41 0.79 2.64
CA THR A 94 -6.61 1.62 2.75
C THR A 94 -6.75 2.52 1.53
N ARG A 95 -7.92 3.17 1.37
CA ARG A 95 -8.06 4.29 0.43
C ARG A 95 -7.28 5.48 0.95
N GLU A 96 -6.96 6.41 0.04
CA GLU A 96 -6.34 7.67 0.43
C GLU A 96 -7.22 8.39 1.45
N PRO A 97 -6.68 8.76 2.63
CA PRO A 97 -7.42 9.57 3.58
C PRO A 97 -7.68 10.93 2.95
N GLU A 98 -8.92 11.41 3.06
CA GLU A 98 -9.21 12.81 2.80
C GLU A 98 -8.33 13.61 3.76
N SER A 99 -7.36 14.35 3.22
CA SER A 99 -6.64 15.35 4.00
C SER A 99 -7.73 16.20 4.62
N SER A 100 -7.91 16.11 5.94
CA SER A 100 -8.75 17.06 6.64
C SER A 100 -8.14 18.43 6.33
N ALA A 101 -8.73 19.13 5.39
CA ALA A 101 -8.49 20.54 5.20
C ALA A 101 -8.79 21.11 6.58
N VAL A 102 -7.76 21.58 7.27
CA VAL A 102 -7.93 22.47 8.41
C VAL A 102 -8.90 23.54 7.91
N PRO A 103 -10.10 23.70 8.49
CA PRO A 103 -10.99 24.77 8.07
C PRO A 103 -10.20 26.06 8.22
N GLU A 104 -9.99 26.77 7.11
CA GLU A 104 -9.37 28.09 7.10
C GLU A 104 -10.11 28.92 8.15
N PRO A 105 -9.43 29.44 9.19
CA PRO A 105 -10.12 30.26 10.17
C PRO A 105 -10.77 31.44 9.43
N PRO A 106 -11.99 31.87 9.82
CA PRO A 106 -12.68 32.93 9.12
C PRO A 106 -11.75 34.14 9.04
N ARG A 107 -11.50 34.62 7.81
CA ARG A 107 -10.74 35.84 7.57
C ARG A 107 -11.43 36.99 8.33
N PRO A 108 -10.65 37.87 8.98
CA PRO A 108 -11.18 38.97 9.79
C PRO A 108 -11.95 39.99 8.95
#